data_AF-A0A933T908-F1
#
_entry.id   AF-A0A933T908-F1
#
_cell.length_a   1.000
_cell.length_b   1.000
_cell.length_c   1.000
_cell.angle_alpha   90.00
_cell.angle_beta   90.00
_cell.angle_gamma   90.00
#
_symmetry.space_group_name_H-M   'P 1'
#
loop_
_entity.id
_entity.type
_entity.pdbx_description
1 polymer ?
#
loop_
_entity_poly.entity_id
_entity_poly.type
_entity_poly.pdbx_seq_one_letter_code
_entity_poly.pdbx_strand_id
1 'polypeptide(L)'
;MTTIVTWKTLSLFHSTEEIPGVFMIADSRVSQSGSQMVNVLTDRCAKLFEIDIRVHTTNGPECQRIGVAVAGNSLVAHNCVFCMQQILSNLGGESPPILPEVAEFANHVLTSISLDVSQLLTTPAQAEVIIMGTASNGEYEVISVRPSSANPSQYLTETITSFPYVIGSDAKFFLEEYEKLVSPDLPKQHVEQLPFLVFDRLFLNKQSLRATGGEMQILVLEQHELKRYSPQRWNPEDQRYECYMFGIDISRLQIGNCCVGARPWLLDDIQK
;
A
#
# COMPACT_ATOMS: atom_id res chain seq x y z
N MET A 1 -2.01 13.26 1.57
CA MET A 1 -2.25 12.01 0.82
C MET A 1 -1.18 11.04 1.27
N THR A 2 -1.53 9.82 1.71
CA THR A 2 -0.56 8.80 2.18
C THR A 2 0.64 8.69 1.24
N THR A 3 1.84 8.60 1.82
CA THR A 3 3.07 8.42 1.06
C THR A 3 3.31 6.94 0.86
N ILE A 4 3.40 6.51 -0.40
CA ILE A 4 3.75 5.14 -0.78
C ILE A 4 5.01 5.18 -1.62
N VAL A 5 5.94 4.30 -1.31
CA VAL A 5 7.18 4.08 -2.06
C VAL A 5 7.18 2.65 -2.56
N THR A 6 7.49 2.47 -3.83
CA THR A 6 7.89 1.17 -4.37
C THR A 6 9.36 1.20 -4.76
N TRP A 7 10.05 0.09 -4.48
CA TRP A 7 11.49 -0.03 -4.65
C TRP A 7 11.85 -1.41 -5.15
N LYS A 8 12.57 -1.49 -6.27
CA LYS A 8 13.08 -2.76 -6.82
C LYS A 8 14.56 -2.90 -6.48
N THR A 9 14.93 -4.04 -5.92
CA THR A 9 16.31 -4.39 -5.58
C THR A 9 16.76 -5.67 -6.28
N LEU A 10 18.06 -5.81 -6.49
CA LEU A 10 18.70 -7.02 -7.04
C LEU A 10 19.14 -8.00 -5.95
N SER A 11 19.19 -7.56 -4.70
CA SER A 11 19.58 -8.34 -3.54
C SER A 11 18.79 -7.88 -2.31
N LEU A 12 18.57 -8.77 -1.34
CA LEU A 12 17.84 -8.47 -0.11
C LEU A 12 18.79 -8.54 1.09
N PHE A 13 18.62 -7.61 2.04
CA PHE A 13 19.61 -7.38 3.10
C PHE A 13 19.75 -8.53 4.09
N HIS A 14 18.78 -9.45 4.09
CA HIS A 14 18.76 -10.65 4.94
C HIS A 14 19.27 -11.90 4.20
N SER A 15 19.68 -11.77 2.94
CA SER A 15 20.16 -12.86 2.09
C SER A 15 21.65 -12.71 1.78
N THR A 16 22.38 -13.83 1.82
CA THR A 16 23.75 -13.92 1.29
C THR A 16 23.80 -14.10 -0.23
N GLU A 17 22.67 -14.45 -0.84
CA GLU A 17 22.48 -14.63 -2.27
C GLU A 17 21.78 -13.41 -2.89
N GLU A 18 22.07 -13.11 -4.17
CA GLU A 18 21.40 -12.06 -4.94
C GLU A 18 19.95 -12.47 -5.26
N ILE A 19 19.07 -12.34 -4.26
CA ILE A 19 17.64 -12.55 -4.39
C ILE A 19 17.02 -11.21 -4.78
N PRO A 20 16.47 -11.05 -6.00
CA PRO A 20 15.77 -9.84 -6.36
C PRO A 20 14.50 -9.70 -5.53
N GLY A 21 14.05 -8.46 -5.34
CA GLY A 21 12.81 -8.21 -4.63
C GLY A 21 12.18 -6.87 -4.98
N VAL A 22 10.89 -6.74 -4.70
CA VAL A 22 10.16 -5.47 -4.78
C VAL A 22 9.58 -5.16 -3.42
N PHE A 23 9.93 -3.99 -2.87
CA PHE A 23 9.34 -3.44 -1.67
C PHE A 23 8.17 -2.52 -2.03
N MET A 24 7.14 -2.58 -1.20
CA MET A 24 6.11 -1.57 -1.07
C MET A 24 6.11 -1.08 0.38
N ILE A 25 6.28 0.23 0.57
CA ILE A 25 6.39 0.85 1.88
C ILE A 25 5.39 1.98 1.95
N ALA A 26 4.61 2.03 3.03
CA ALA A 26 3.62 3.08 3.24
C ALA A 26 3.61 3.53 4.70
N ASP A 27 3.21 4.77 4.94
CA ASP A 27 2.83 5.23 6.26
C ASP A 27 1.38 4.85 6.58
N SER A 28 1.00 4.84 7.86
CA SER A 28 -0.34 4.45 8.30
C SER A 28 -1.24 5.65 8.66
N ARG A 29 -0.76 6.87 8.54
CA ARG A 29 -1.49 8.06 8.93
C ARG A 29 -2.64 8.35 7.99
N VAL A 30 -3.78 8.69 8.58
CA VAL A 30 -4.92 9.29 7.90
C VAL A 30 -5.20 10.63 8.53
N SER A 31 -5.26 11.64 7.68
CA SER A 31 -5.53 13.00 8.10
C SER A 31 -6.69 13.58 7.30
N GLN A 32 -7.48 14.43 7.95
CA GLN A 32 -8.49 15.25 7.31
C GLN A 32 -7.86 16.57 6.87
N SER A 33 -7.91 16.86 5.57
CA SER A 33 -7.47 18.13 5.00
C SER A 33 -8.62 19.13 5.07
N GLY A 34 -8.70 19.92 6.14
CA GLY A 34 -9.53 21.12 6.23
C GLY A 34 -8.74 22.39 5.87
N SER A 35 -9.42 23.51 5.61
CA SER A 35 -8.82 24.69 4.99
C SER A 35 -7.71 25.41 5.77
N GLN A 36 -7.44 25.07 7.04
CA GLN A 36 -6.35 25.73 7.80
C GLN A 36 -5.59 24.82 8.81
N MET A 37 -6.07 23.61 9.11
CA MET A 37 -5.32 22.62 9.89
C MET A 37 -5.55 21.21 9.36
N VAL A 38 -4.46 20.49 9.15
CA VAL A 38 -4.51 19.03 8.93
C VAL A 38 -4.78 18.39 10.29
N ASN A 39 -5.93 17.74 10.44
CA ASN A 39 -6.27 17.00 11.64
C ASN A 39 -5.93 15.53 11.43
N VAL A 40 -5.04 14.98 12.27
CA VAL A 40 -4.75 13.54 12.26
C VAL A 40 -5.97 12.81 12.82
N LEU A 41 -6.55 11.91 12.02
CA LEU A 41 -7.68 11.08 12.42
C LEU A 41 -7.21 9.78 13.06
N THR A 42 -6.16 9.17 12.50
CA THR A 42 -5.54 7.95 13.03
C THR A 42 -4.12 7.80 12.49
N ASP A 43 -3.27 7.16 13.28
CA ASP A 43 -1.90 6.73 12.92
C ASP A 43 -1.83 5.19 12.75
N ARG A 44 -2.96 4.53 12.48
CA ARG A 44 -3.08 3.06 12.46
C ARG A 44 -3.90 2.52 11.28
N CYS A 45 -3.97 3.26 10.18
CA CYS A 45 -4.74 2.80 9.02
C CYS A 45 -3.89 1.87 8.14
N ALA A 46 -4.43 0.71 7.80
CA ALA A 46 -3.80 -0.19 6.84
C ALA A 46 -3.80 0.44 5.44
N LYS A 47 -2.62 0.52 4.82
CA LYS A 47 -2.39 1.03 3.47
C LYS A 47 -1.76 -0.01 2.55
N LEU A 48 -1.20 -1.08 3.12
CA LEU A 48 -0.72 -2.25 2.40
C LEU A 48 -1.59 -3.47 2.69
N PHE A 49 -1.91 -4.23 1.66
CA PHE A 49 -2.80 -5.38 1.69
C PHE A 49 -2.19 -6.55 0.92
N GLU A 50 -2.49 -7.75 1.39
CA GLU A 50 -2.20 -9.00 0.69
C GLU A 50 -3.54 -9.53 0.21
N ILE A 51 -3.64 -9.85 -1.08
CA ILE A 51 -4.86 -10.40 -1.66
C ILE A 51 -4.54 -11.76 -2.25
N ASP A 52 -5.24 -12.79 -1.76
CA ASP A 52 -5.25 -14.11 -2.38
C ASP A 52 -6.22 -14.08 -3.57
N ILE A 53 -5.67 -14.33 -4.76
CA ILE A 53 -6.41 -14.64 -5.97
C ILE A 53 -6.61 -16.15 -5.98
N ARG A 54 -7.85 -16.62 -5.93
CA ARG A 54 -8.18 -18.04 -5.93
C ARG A 54 -9.07 -18.34 -7.12
N VAL A 55 -8.63 -19.29 -7.94
CA VAL A 55 -9.38 -19.76 -9.10
C VAL A 55 -9.71 -21.24 -8.92
N HIS A 56 -10.99 -21.57 -9.06
CA HIS A 56 -11.44 -22.95 -9.11
C HIS A 56 -11.26 -23.50 -10.53
N THR A 57 -10.13 -24.17 -10.78
CA THR A 57 -9.85 -24.81 -12.07
C THR A 57 -10.34 -26.26 -12.08
N THR A 58 -10.34 -26.88 -13.27
CA THR A 58 -10.66 -28.31 -13.43
C THR A 58 -9.67 -29.24 -12.73
N ASN A 59 -8.44 -28.76 -12.45
CA ASN A 59 -7.37 -29.52 -11.79
C ASN A 59 -7.28 -29.25 -10.28
N GLY A 60 -8.13 -28.39 -9.74
CA GLY A 60 -8.15 -28.01 -8.33
C GLY A 60 -8.09 -26.49 -8.14
N PRO A 61 -8.14 -26.02 -6.88
CA PRO A 61 -7.99 -24.60 -6.60
C PRO A 61 -6.54 -24.15 -6.86
N GLU A 62 -6.36 -23.18 -7.73
CA GLU A 62 -5.10 -22.45 -7.89
C GLU A 62 -5.14 -21.17 -7.07
N CYS A 63 -4.02 -20.83 -6.44
CA CYS A 63 -3.90 -19.64 -5.60
C CYS A 63 -2.65 -18.85 -5.97
N GLN A 64 -2.83 -17.58 -6.26
CA GLN A 64 -1.76 -16.59 -6.41
C GLN A 64 -1.96 -15.50 -5.35
N ARG A 65 -0.88 -14.91 -4.85
CA ARG A 65 -0.96 -13.78 -3.92
C ARG A 65 -0.35 -12.54 -4.54
N ILE A 66 -1.05 -11.42 -4.39
CA ILE A 66 -0.59 -10.09 -4.84
C ILE A 66 -0.49 -9.12 -3.68
N GLY A 67 0.42 -8.16 -3.80
CA GLY A 67 0.51 -7.02 -2.89
C GLY A 67 -0.24 -5.83 -3.44
N VAL A 68 -1.00 -5.14 -2.60
CA VAL A 68 -1.78 -3.96 -2.98
C VAL A 68 -1.51 -2.83 -2.00
N ALA A 69 -1.14 -1.65 -2.49
CA ALA A 69 -1.09 -0.43 -1.69
C ALA A 69 -2.12 0.59 -2.15
N VAL A 70 -2.61 1.42 -1.22
CA VAL A 70 -3.62 2.43 -1.52
C VAL A 70 -3.31 3.80 -0.92
N ALA A 71 -3.52 4.85 -1.71
CA ALA A 71 -3.43 6.24 -1.29
C ALA A 71 -4.67 7.03 -1.73
N GLY A 72 -4.84 8.23 -1.17
CA GLY A 72 -5.95 9.13 -1.50
C GLY A 72 -7.14 9.04 -0.55
N ASN A 73 -8.35 9.23 -1.07
CA ASN A 73 -9.58 9.19 -0.30
C ASN A 73 -9.77 7.79 0.30
N SER A 74 -9.81 7.71 1.64
CA SER A 74 -9.80 6.41 2.33
C SER A 74 -11.08 5.60 2.09
N LEU A 75 -12.22 6.25 1.89
CA LEU A 75 -13.47 5.54 1.58
C LEU A 75 -13.39 4.88 0.21
N VAL A 76 -12.89 5.60 -0.81
CA VAL A 76 -12.71 5.04 -2.16
C VAL A 76 -11.66 3.92 -2.16
N ALA A 77 -10.49 4.20 -1.59
CA ALA A 77 -9.35 3.29 -1.53
C ALA A 77 -9.68 1.95 -0.86
N HIS A 78 -10.26 1.99 0.33
CA HIS A 78 -10.50 0.76 1.10
C HIS A 78 -11.67 -0.04 0.55
N ASN A 79 -12.71 0.60 -0.01
CA ASN A 79 -13.77 -0.14 -0.68
C ASN A 79 -13.26 -0.80 -1.96
N CYS A 80 -12.33 -0.18 -2.69
CA CYS A 80 -11.67 -0.84 -3.82
C CYS A 80 -10.96 -2.13 -3.39
N VAL A 81 -10.13 -2.06 -2.34
CA VAL A 81 -9.44 -3.24 -1.79
C VAL A 81 -10.43 -4.29 -1.32
N PHE A 82 -11.50 -3.90 -0.64
CA PHE A 82 -12.53 -4.81 -0.19
C PHE A 82 -13.19 -5.56 -1.36
N CYS A 83 -13.58 -4.84 -2.43
CA CYS A 83 -14.12 -5.45 -3.65
C CYS A 83 -13.13 -6.42 -4.29
N MET A 84 -11.83 -6.04 -4.38
CA MET A 84 -10.77 -6.92 -4.87
C MET A 84 -10.64 -8.19 -4.02
N GLN A 85 -10.65 -8.08 -2.70
CA GLN A 85 -10.58 -9.24 -1.80
C GLN A 85 -11.77 -10.17 -1.97
N GLN A 86 -12.99 -9.65 -2.10
CA GLN A 86 -14.19 -10.49 -2.23
C GLN A 86 -14.24 -11.22 -3.58
N ILE A 87 -13.96 -10.52 -4.67
CA ILE A 87 -14.08 -11.06 -6.03
C ILE A 87 -12.91 -11.95 -6.38
N LEU A 88 -11.67 -11.49 -6.15
CA LEU A 88 -10.48 -12.23 -6.55
C LEU A 88 -10.27 -13.52 -5.74
N SER A 89 -10.80 -13.59 -4.51
CA SER A 89 -10.72 -14.81 -3.70
C SER A 89 -11.73 -15.90 -4.09
N ASN A 90 -12.61 -15.66 -5.07
CA ASN A 90 -13.65 -16.62 -5.48
C ASN A 90 -13.90 -16.59 -7.00
N LEU A 91 -12.84 -16.69 -7.80
CA LEU A 91 -12.96 -16.69 -9.25
C LEU A 91 -13.24 -18.11 -9.77
N GLY A 92 -14.08 -18.19 -10.81
CA GLY A 92 -14.17 -19.36 -11.68
C GLY A 92 -13.36 -19.10 -12.95
N GLY A 93 -12.63 -20.09 -13.44
CA GLY A 93 -11.83 -19.93 -14.65
C GLY A 93 -10.84 -21.07 -14.88
N GLU A 94 -10.14 -21.00 -16.02
CA GLU A 94 -9.10 -21.96 -16.37
C GLU A 94 -7.75 -21.64 -15.71
N SER A 95 -7.47 -20.37 -15.42
CA SER A 95 -6.23 -19.90 -14.79
C SER A 95 -6.44 -18.64 -13.96
N PRO A 96 -5.53 -18.32 -13.01
CA PRO A 96 -5.45 -17.02 -12.36
C PRO A 96 -5.33 -15.86 -13.36
N PRO A 97 -6.02 -14.72 -13.12
CA PRO A 97 -5.86 -13.53 -13.93
C PRO A 97 -4.43 -12.97 -13.83
N ILE A 98 -3.92 -12.46 -14.94
CA ILE A 98 -2.63 -11.75 -14.97
C ILE A 98 -2.77 -10.36 -14.33
N LEU A 99 -1.65 -9.77 -13.89
CA LEU A 99 -1.66 -8.46 -13.23
C LEU A 99 -2.37 -7.35 -14.02
N PRO A 100 -2.23 -7.24 -15.36
CA PRO A 100 -3.00 -6.26 -16.13
C PRO A 100 -4.52 -6.43 -16.02
N GLU A 101 -5.03 -7.66 -15.96
CA GLU A 101 -6.48 -7.93 -15.79
C GLU A 101 -6.94 -7.56 -14.38
N VAL A 102 -6.11 -7.83 -13.37
CA VAL A 102 -6.37 -7.39 -11.98
C VAL A 102 -6.39 -5.86 -11.90
N ALA A 103 -5.48 -5.18 -12.62
CA ALA A 103 -5.43 -3.72 -12.66
C ALA A 103 -6.62 -3.11 -13.41
N GLU A 104 -7.09 -3.75 -14.48
CA GLU A 104 -8.32 -3.37 -15.19
C GLU A 104 -9.54 -3.50 -14.27
N PHE A 105 -9.64 -4.60 -13.52
CA PHE A 105 -10.69 -4.77 -12.51
C PHE A 105 -10.63 -3.66 -11.45
N ALA A 106 -9.45 -3.36 -10.91
CA ALA A 106 -9.27 -2.28 -9.94
C ALA A 106 -9.67 -0.91 -10.53
N ASN A 107 -9.35 -0.65 -11.79
CA ASN A 107 -9.73 0.57 -12.50
C ASN A 107 -11.26 0.72 -12.60
N HIS A 108 -11.98 -0.35 -12.96
CA HIS A 108 -13.44 -0.35 -13.00
C HIS A 108 -14.06 -0.06 -11.62
N VAL A 109 -13.56 -0.73 -10.58
CA VAL A 109 -14.02 -0.55 -9.20
C VAL A 109 -13.76 0.87 -8.71
N LEU A 110 -12.54 1.39 -8.92
CA LEU A 110 -12.16 2.76 -8.55
C LEU A 110 -13.03 3.79 -9.26
N THR A 111 -13.27 3.62 -10.56
CA THR A 111 -14.12 4.53 -11.35
C THR A 111 -15.53 4.58 -10.78
N SER A 112 -16.15 3.42 -10.50
CA SER A 112 -17.50 3.36 -9.94
C SER A 112 -17.58 4.02 -8.56
N ILE A 113 -16.72 3.60 -7.62
CA ILE A 113 -16.79 4.08 -6.23
C ILE A 113 -16.43 5.56 -6.15
N SER A 114 -15.47 6.03 -6.95
CA SER A 114 -15.08 7.45 -6.96
C SER A 114 -16.25 8.33 -7.38
N LEU A 115 -17.04 7.93 -8.37
CA LEU A 115 -18.22 8.67 -8.80
C LEU A 115 -19.28 8.74 -7.68
N ASP A 116 -19.61 7.59 -7.08
CA ASP A 116 -20.63 7.52 -6.01
C ASP A 116 -20.23 8.36 -4.79
N VAL A 117 -18.97 8.22 -4.33
CA VAL A 117 -18.47 8.98 -3.18
C VAL A 117 -18.36 10.46 -3.50
N SER A 118 -17.95 10.82 -4.72
CA SER A 118 -17.86 12.25 -5.12
C SER A 118 -19.24 12.91 -5.13
N GLN A 119 -20.28 12.20 -5.57
CA GLN A 119 -21.66 12.69 -5.53
C GLN A 119 -22.14 12.87 -4.09
N LEU A 120 -21.89 11.89 -3.22
CA LEU A 120 -22.27 11.94 -1.81
C LEU A 120 -21.58 13.09 -1.05
N LEU A 121 -20.29 13.31 -1.31
CA LEU A 121 -19.49 14.33 -0.63
C LEU A 121 -19.57 15.71 -1.28
N THR A 122 -20.16 15.83 -2.46
CA THR A 122 -20.18 17.05 -3.30
C THR A 122 -18.79 17.59 -3.64
N THR A 123 -17.75 16.76 -3.51
CA THR A 123 -16.34 17.08 -3.78
C THR A 123 -15.66 15.89 -4.43
N PRO A 124 -14.68 16.08 -5.34
CA PRO A 124 -13.94 14.96 -5.93
C PRO A 124 -13.33 14.05 -4.87
N ALA A 125 -13.61 12.75 -4.97
CA ALA A 125 -13.07 11.71 -4.13
C ALA A 125 -12.36 10.68 -5.00
N GLN A 126 -11.03 10.67 -4.93
CA GLN A 126 -10.18 9.82 -5.75
C GLN A 126 -9.16 9.09 -4.87
N ALA A 127 -8.77 7.91 -5.32
CA ALA A 127 -7.71 7.12 -4.71
C ALA A 127 -6.69 6.71 -5.77
N GLU A 128 -5.54 6.20 -5.37
CA GLU A 128 -4.61 5.51 -6.26
C GLU A 128 -4.34 4.14 -5.65
N VAL A 129 -4.28 3.11 -6.50
CA VAL A 129 -4.00 1.73 -6.12
C VAL A 129 -2.74 1.29 -6.84
N ILE A 130 -1.76 0.78 -6.09
CA ILE A 130 -0.54 0.17 -6.64
C ILE A 130 -0.62 -1.33 -6.39
N ILE A 131 -0.42 -2.12 -7.44
CA ILE A 131 -0.50 -3.58 -7.41
C ILE A 131 0.89 -4.12 -7.75
N MET A 132 1.42 -5.05 -6.94
CA MET A 132 2.62 -5.81 -7.27
C MET A 132 2.36 -7.31 -7.26
N GLY A 133 3.05 -8.01 -8.15
CA GLY A 133 3.03 -9.46 -8.21
C GLY A 133 4.08 -9.99 -9.18
N THR A 134 3.93 -11.26 -9.54
CA THR A 134 4.75 -11.92 -10.55
C THR A 134 3.97 -11.96 -11.87
N ALA A 135 4.58 -11.47 -12.95
CA ALA A 135 4.04 -11.55 -14.30
C ALA A 135 4.15 -12.98 -14.87
N SER A 136 3.48 -13.25 -15.99
CA SER A 136 3.46 -14.59 -16.61
C SER A 136 4.84 -15.07 -17.09
N ASN A 137 5.78 -14.15 -17.33
CA ASN A 137 7.17 -14.45 -17.66
C ASN A 137 8.07 -14.72 -16.44
N GLY A 138 7.51 -14.67 -15.22
CA GLY A 138 8.25 -14.83 -13.97
C GLY A 138 8.92 -13.55 -13.45
N GLU A 139 8.81 -12.41 -14.14
CA GLU A 139 9.38 -11.17 -13.65
C GLU A 139 8.48 -10.48 -12.62
N TYR A 140 9.06 -9.71 -11.70
CA TYR A 140 8.29 -8.86 -10.81
C TYR A 140 7.78 -7.63 -11.57
N GLU A 141 6.47 -7.44 -11.48
CA GLU A 141 5.75 -6.35 -12.12
C GLU A 141 5.00 -5.55 -11.07
N VAL A 142 4.95 -4.23 -11.29
CA VAL A 142 4.21 -3.29 -10.45
C VAL A 142 3.39 -2.39 -11.36
N ILE A 143 2.09 -2.27 -11.09
CA ILE A 143 1.13 -1.49 -11.86
C ILE A 143 0.48 -0.44 -10.96
N SER A 144 0.50 0.82 -11.38
CA SER A 144 -0.30 1.90 -10.77
C SER A 144 -1.62 2.05 -11.51
N VAL A 145 -2.71 2.15 -10.75
CA VAL A 145 -4.04 2.55 -11.20
C VAL A 145 -4.40 3.87 -10.52
N ARG A 146 -4.29 4.96 -11.27
CA ARG A 146 -4.30 6.33 -10.73
C ARG A 146 -5.31 7.23 -11.44
N PRO A 147 -5.84 8.27 -10.78
CA PRO A 147 -6.78 9.19 -11.43
C PRO A 147 -6.08 9.96 -12.54
N SER A 148 -6.78 10.17 -13.65
CA SER A 148 -6.30 11.00 -14.75
C SER A 148 -6.29 12.48 -14.34
N SER A 149 -5.17 13.15 -14.56
CA SER A 149 -5.06 14.60 -14.37
C SER A 149 -5.86 15.39 -15.41
N ALA A 150 -6.12 14.80 -16.57
CA ALA A 150 -6.90 15.42 -17.65
C ALA A 150 -8.42 15.24 -17.45
N ASN A 151 -8.84 14.13 -16.82
CA ASN A 151 -10.25 13.83 -16.59
C ASN A 151 -10.44 13.12 -15.24
N PRO A 152 -10.92 13.82 -14.18
CA PRO A 152 -11.10 13.25 -12.86
C PRO A 152 -12.06 12.05 -12.77
N SER A 153 -12.90 11.84 -13.79
CA SER A 153 -13.81 10.70 -13.88
C SER A 153 -13.18 9.46 -14.52
N GLN A 154 -11.89 9.51 -14.87
CA GLN A 154 -11.17 8.42 -15.51
C GLN A 154 -9.94 8.02 -14.69
N TYR A 155 -9.63 6.73 -14.73
CA TYR A 155 -8.42 6.15 -14.16
C TYR A 155 -7.49 5.66 -15.28
N LEU A 156 -6.20 5.88 -15.08
CA LEU A 156 -5.12 5.43 -15.95
C LEU A 156 -4.43 4.24 -15.31
N THR A 157 -4.06 3.26 -16.12
CA THR A 157 -3.27 2.10 -15.72
C THR A 157 -1.88 2.22 -16.33
N GLU A 158 -0.84 2.10 -15.50
CA GLU A 158 0.56 2.29 -15.92
C GLU A 158 1.47 1.26 -15.24
N THR A 159 2.26 0.52 -16.02
CA THR A 159 3.33 -0.32 -15.48
C THR A 159 4.51 0.53 -15.04
N ILE A 160 4.92 0.38 -13.78
CA ILE A 160 6.01 1.14 -13.17
C ILE A 160 7.35 0.53 -13.58
N THR A 161 8.13 1.29 -14.33
CA THR A 161 9.45 0.85 -14.85
C THR A 161 10.63 1.59 -14.21
N SER A 162 10.37 2.67 -13.48
CA SER A 162 11.39 3.50 -12.82
C SER A 162 11.25 3.43 -11.30
N PHE A 163 12.36 3.20 -10.60
CA PHE A 163 12.42 3.08 -9.14
C PHE A 163 13.48 4.05 -8.56
N PRO A 164 13.23 4.69 -7.40
CA PRO A 164 12.01 4.60 -6.58
C PRO A 164 10.81 5.22 -7.29
N TYR A 165 9.64 4.57 -7.20
CA TYR A 165 8.38 5.20 -7.57
C TYR A 165 7.67 5.63 -6.30
N VAL A 166 7.32 6.92 -6.23
CA VAL A 166 6.81 7.51 -4.99
C VAL A 166 5.57 8.33 -5.29
N ILE A 167 4.51 8.10 -4.51
CA ILE A 167 3.27 8.86 -4.55
C ILE A 167 2.94 9.41 -3.17
N GLY A 168 1.96 10.30 -3.11
CA GLY A 168 1.51 10.94 -1.87
C GLY A 168 2.02 12.37 -1.71
N SER A 169 1.61 13.02 -0.62
CA SER A 169 1.91 14.44 -0.42
C SER A 169 3.39 14.73 -0.21
N ASP A 170 4.15 13.75 0.28
CA ASP A 170 5.56 13.93 0.62
C ASP A 170 6.52 13.27 -0.38
N ALA A 171 6.00 12.86 -1.55
CA ALA A 171 6.78 12.23 -2.61
C ALA A 171 7.99 13.08 -3.05
N LYS A 172 7.78 14.39 -3.26
CA LYS A 172 8.87 15.30 -3.63
C LYS A 172 10.00 15.32 -2.59
N PHE A 173 9.63 15.40 -1.31
CA PHE A 173 10.61 15.41 -0.23
C PHE A 173 11.31 14.06 -0.09
N PHE A 174 10.59 12.95 -0.23
CA PHE A 174 11.19 11.63 -0.26
C PHE A 174 12.29 11.56 -1.32
N LEU A 175 11.99 12.00 -2.55
CA LEU A 175 12.94 11.99 -3.65
C LEU A 175 14.15 12.91 -3.37
N GLU A 176 13.94 14.10 -2.81
CA GLU A 176 15.03 15.01 -2.41
C GLU A 176 15.94 14.40 -1.33
N GLU A 177 15.39 13.70 -0.34
CA GLU A 177 16.19 13.02 0.69
C GLU A 177 16.88 11.77 0.16
N TYR A 178 16.24 11.05 -0.76
CA TYR A 178 16.83 9.93 -1.47
C TYR A 178 18.05 10.38 -2.29
N GLU A 179 17.94 11.47 -3.04
CA GLU A 179 19.04 12.04 -3.84
C GLU A 179 20.25 12.45 -2.99
N LYS A 180 20.04 12.85 -1.73
CA LYS A 180 21.14 13.17 -0.80
C LYS A 180 21.85 11.94 -0.26
N LEU A 181 21.18 10.79 -0.24
CA LEU A 181 21.69 9.55 0.33
C LEU A 181 22.28 8.62 -0.74
N VAL A 182 21.77 8.70 -1.97
CA VAL A 182 22.28 7.90 -3.08
C VAL A 182 23.66 8.40 -3.47
N SER A 183 24.63 7.49 -3.43
CA SER A 183 26.00 7.73 -3.89
C SER A 183 26.41 6.54 -4.77
N PRO A 184 27.15 6.76 -5.87
CA PRO A 184 27.67 5.67 -6.69
C PRO A 184 28.61 4.74 -5.90
N ASP A 185 29.20 5.23 -4.81
CA ASP A 185 30.09 4.46 -3.93
C ASP A 185 29.37 3.78 -2.77
N LEU A 186 28.03 3.85 -2.71
CA LEU A 186 27.27 3.29 -1.60
C LEU A 186 27.36 1.75 -1.64
N PRO A 187 27.79 1.08 -0.54
CA PRO A 187 27.82 -0.37 -0.49
C PRO A 187 26.44 -0.97 -0.81
N LYS A 188 26.39 -2.08 -1.56
CA LYS A 188 25.12 -2.74 -1.96
C LYS A 188 24.16 -2.92 -0.78
N GLN A 189 24.67 -3.33 0.38
CA GLN A 189 23.91 -3.54 1.62
C GLN A 189 23.20 -2.28 2.13
N HIS A 190 23.75 -1.09 1.85
CA HIS A 190 23.15 0.19 2.24
C HIS A 190 22.15 0.70 1.19
N VAL A 191 22.31 0.33 -0.08
CA VAL A 191 21.36 0.69 -1.16
C VAL A 191 19.97 0.14 -0.86
N GLU A 192 19.89 -1.08 -0.34
CA GLU A 192 18.64 -1.73 0.04
C GLU A 192 17.97 -1.10 1.27
N GLN A 193 18.77 -0.41 2.10
CA GLN A 193 18.27 0.28 3.29
C GLN A 193 17.79 1.70 2.99
N LEU A 194 18.18 2.26 1.83
CA LEU A 194 17.82 3.62 1.42
C LEU A 194 16.34 3.96 1.59
N PRO A 195 15.37 3.15 1.12
CA PRO A 195 13.97 3.54 1.24
C PRO A 195 13.52 3.64 2.70
N PHE A 196 14.05 2.81 3.61
CA PHE A 196 13.77 2.89 5.04
C PHE A 196 14.43 4.11 5.69
N LEU A 197 15.68 4.40 5.34
CA LEU A 197 16.40 5.58 5.84
C LEU A 197 15.74 6.89 5.41
N VAL A 198 15.22 6.94 4.18
CA VAL A 198 14.49 8.12 3.68
C VAL A 198 13.13 8.24 4.38
N PHE A 199 12.41 7.13 4.61
CA PHE A 199 11.18 7.13 5.41
C PHE A 199 11.43 7.56 6.85
N ASP A 200 12.53 7.12 7.45
CA ASP A 200 12.95 7.56 8.78
C ASP A 200 13.17 9.08 8.81
N ARG A 201 13.85 9.64 7.81
CA ARG A 201 14.00 11.10 7.67
C ARG A 201 12.68 11.83 7.49
N LEU A 202 11.70 11.24 6.79
CA LEU A 202 10.35 11.77 6.70
C LEU A 202 9.67 11.85 8.07
N PHE A 203 9.79 10.80 8.90
CA PHE A 203 9.21 10.77 10.24
C PHE A 203 9.92 11.70 11.22
N LEU A 204 11.26 11.78 11.15
CA LEU A 204 12.10 12.52 12.10
C LEU A 204 12.24 14.02 11.79
N ASN A 205 12.55 14.37 10.54
CA ASN A 205 12.91 15.75 10.18
C ASN A 205 11.69 16.64 9.91
N LYS A 206 10.51 16.04 9.73
CA LYS A 206 9.26 16.76 9.44
C LYS A 206 8.19 16.44 10.50
N GLN A 207 8.38 16.89 11.74
CA GLN A 207 7.22 17.14 12.63
C GLN A 207 6.18 18.10 11.99
N SER A 208 6.55 18.78 10.90
CA SER A 208 5.77 19.80 10.19
C SER A 208 4.94 19.30 8.99
N LEU A 209 4.98 18.02 8.62
CA LEU A 209 4.06 17.46 7.62
C LEU A 209 3.08 16.52 8.31
N ARG A 210 1.96 17.08 8.76
CA ARG A 210 0.85 16.31 9.38
C ARG A 210 0.21 15.24 8.44
N ALA A 211 0.76 15.02 7.24
CA ALA A 211 0.17 14.15 6.22
C ALA A 211 0.77 12.74 6.16
N THR A 212 2.08 12.59 6.39
CA THR A 212 2.76 11.28 6.54
C THR A 212 3.07 11.03 8.01
N GLY A 213 2.86 9.82 8.51
CA GLY A 213 3.16 9.49 9.90
C GLY A 213 2.63 8.13 10.37
N GLY A 214 2.71 7.92 11.68
CA GLY A 214 2.25 6.68 12.30
C GLY A 214 3.27 5.55 12.14
N GLU A 215 2.76 4.37 11.79
CA GLU A 215 3.51 3.15 11.57
C GLU A 215 3.96 3.05 10.11
N MET A 216 5.22 2.68 9.92
CA MET A 216 5.77 2.23 8.66
C MET A 216 5.29 0.79 8.40
N GLN A 217 4.54 0.62 7.32
CA GLN A 217 4.07 -0.68 6.82
C GLN A 217 4.95 -1.10 5.67
N ILE A 218 5.35 -2.37 5.63
CA ILE A 218 6.27 -2.88 4.62
C ILE A 218 5.76 -4.23 4.12
N LEU A 219 5.70 -4.32 2.79
CA LEU A 219 5.37 -5.53 2.06
C LEU A 219 6.48 -5.79 1.03
N VAL A 220 6.90 -7.05 0.90
CA VAL A 220 8.00 -7.45 0.02
C VAL A 220 7.55 -8.61 -0.84
N LEU A 221 7.77 -8.50 -2.14
CA LEU A 221 7.67 -9.62 -3.07
C LEU A 221 9.07 -10.13 -3.36
N GLU A 222 9.34 -11.38 -2.99
CA GLU A 222 10.63 -12.04 -3.20
C GLU A 222 10.40 -13.53 -3.47
N GLN A 223 11.17 -14.14 -4.36
CA GLN A 223 11.02 -15.56 -4.72
C GLN A 223 9.56 -15.97 -5.08
N HIS A 224 8.78 -15.04 -5.64
CA HIS A 224 7.35 -15.20 -5.94
C HIS A 224 6.43 -15.33 -4.72
N GLU A 225 6.96 -15.09 -3.52
CA GLU A 225 6.22 -15.05 -2.27
C GLU A 225 6.09 -13.63 -1.76
N LEU A 226 4.93 -13.35 -1.16
CA LEU A 226 4.64 -12.07 -0.56
C LEU A 226 4.88 -12.15 0.95
N LYS A 227 5.77 -11.31 1.46
CA LYS A 227 6.15 -11.23 2.87
C LYS A 227 5.77 -9.88 3.45
N ARG A 228 5.12 -9.90 4.62
CA ARG A 228 4.79 -8.70 5.39
C ARG A 228 5.73 -8.59 6.57
N TYR A 229 6.40 -7.45 6.70
CA TYR A 229 7.21 -7.15 7.88
C TYR A 229 6.32 -6.55 8.97
N SER A 230 6.72 -6.72 10.22
CA SER A 230 6.00 -6.12 11.34
C SER A 230 6.00 -4.59 11.20
N PRO A 231 4.84 -3.92 11.36
CA PRO A 231 4.78 -2.46 11.34
C PRO A 231 5.68 -1.85 12.40
N GLN A 232 6.41 -0.81 12.02
CA GLN A 232 7.39 -0.14 12.89
C GLN A 232 7.00 1.33 13.09
N ARG A 233 6.97 1.80 14.33
CA ARG A 233 6.70 3.21 14.65
C ARG A 233 7.85 3.81 15.43
N TRP A 234 8.29 5.00 15.05
CA TRP A 234 9.26 5.74 15.84
C TRP A 234 8.62 6.28 17.13
N ASN A 235 9.15 5.89 18.28
CA ASN A 235 8.84 6.50 19.57
C ASN A 235 9.83 7.66 19.84
N PRO A 236 9.38 8.93 19.86
CA PRO A 236 10.25 10.07 20.09
C PRO A 236 10.73 10.20 21.54
N GLU A 237 10.01 9.61 22.51
CA GLU A 237 10.39 9.64 23.94
C GLU A 237 11.59 8.73 24.19
N ASP A 238 11.55 7.52 23.63
CA ASP A 238 12.59 6.49 23.83
C ASP A 238 13.66 6.47 22.72
N GLN A 239 13.47 7.27 21.66
CA GLN A 239 14.32 7.31 20.46
C GLN A 239 14.57 5.91 19.85
N ARG A 240 13.51 5.11 19.75
CA ARG A 240 13.56 3.74 19.22
C ARG A 240 12.35 3.43 18.36
N TYR A 241 12.52 2.49 17.43
CA TYR A 241 11.40 1.89 16.72
C TYR A 241 10.71 0.83 17.58
N GLU A 242 9.40 0.98 17.72
CA GLU A 242 8.52 0.03 18.38
C GLU A 242 7.77 -0.78 17.33
N CYS A 243 7.67 -2.09 17.55
CA CYS A 243 6.88 -2.99 16.72
C CYS A 243 5.45 -3.01 17.22
N TYR A 244 4.50 -2.58 16.38
CA TYR A 244 3.08 -2.68 16.68
C TYR A 244 2.49 -3.85 15.88
N MET A 245 2.04 -4.89 16.56
CA MET A 245 1.29 -5.96 15.91
C MET A 245 -0.14 -5.48 15.65
N PHE A 246 -0.51 -5.31 14.37
CA PHE A 246 -1.91 -5.18 13.96
C PHE A 246 -2.71 -6.33 14.61
N GLY A 247 -3.63 -6.00 15.53
CA GLY A 247 -4.59 -6.95 16.09
C GLY A 247 -4.63 -7.09 17.62
N ILE A 248 -3.68 -6.57 18.39
CA ILE A 248 -3.77 -6.63 19.87
C ILE A 248 -4.37 -5.34 20.47
N ASP A 249 -4.26 -4.21 19.77
CA ASP A 249 -4.53 -2.89 20.38
C ASP A 249 -5.64 -2.08 19.69
N ILE A 250 -6.49 -2.74 18.88
CA ILE A 250 -7.66 -2.12 18.22
C ILE A 250 -8.98 -2.61 18.84
N SER A 251 -8.94 -3.14 20.06
CA SER A 251 -10.14 -3.67 20.72
C SER A 251 -11.23 -2.63 20.99
N ARG A 252 -11.02 -1.32 20.73
CA ARG A 252 -11.96 -0.26 21.15
C ARG A 252 -12.11 1.00 20.28
N LEU A 253 -11.45 1.13 19.12
CA LEU A 253 -11.49 2.39 18.38
C LEU A 253 -12.34 2.32 17.11
N GLN A 254 -13.58 2.79 17.23
CA GLN A 254 -14.48 3.13 16.13
C GLN A 254 -13.93 4.36 15.38
N ILE A 255 -13.69 4.26 14.07
CA ILE A 255 -13.45 5.43 13.21
C ILE A 255 -14.74 5.69 12.43
N GLY A 256 -15.62 6.52 13.01
CA GLY A 256 -16.97 6.73 12.47
C GLY A 256 -17.77 5.42 12.41
N ASN A 257 -18.47 5.17 11.30
CA ASN A 257 -19.22 3.91 11.07
C ASN A 257 -18.37 2.81 10.41
N CYS A 258 -17.06 3.03 10.20
CA CYS A 258 -16.20 2.10 9.47
C CYS A 258 -15.29 1.36 10.44
N CYS A 259 -15.52 0.05 10.59
CA CYS A 259 -14.60 -0.85 11.29
C CYS A 259 -13.53 -1.33 10.30
N VAL A 260 -12.37 -0.68 10.28
CA VAL A 260 -11.20 -1.18 9.53
C VAL A 260 -10.37 -2.03 10.48
N GLY A 261 -10.44 -3.35 10.32
CA GLY A 261 -9.59 -4.28 11.06
C GLY A 261 -10.34 -5.43 11.73
N ALA A 262 -10.93 -6.32 10.94
CA ALA A 262 -11.12 -7.71 11.31
C ALA A 262 -11.30 -8.52 10.03
N ARG A 263 -10.78 -9.74 9.99
CA ARG A 263 -11.26 -10.74 9.03
C ARG A 263 -12.78 -10.87 9.22
N PRO A 264 -13.61 -10.88 8.16
CA PRO A 264 -15.07 -10.82 8.29
C PRO A 264 -15.72 -11.95 9.12
N TRP A 265 -15.02 -13.05 9.40
CA TRP A 265 -15.56 -14.24 10.08
C TRP A 265 -15.15 -14.38 11.57
N LEU A 266 -14.66 -13.33 12.22
CA LEU A 266 -14.41 -13.33 13.68
C LEU A 266 -15.47 -12.58 14.50
N LEU A 267 -16.64 -12.31 13.91
CA LEU A 267 -17.75 -11.62 14.59
C LEU A 267 -18.76 -12.56 15.28
N ASP A 268 -18.58 -13.88 15.21
CA ASP A 268 -19.47 -14.83 15.90
C ASP A 268 -19.15 -15.01 17.40
N ASP A 269 -18.02 -14.46 17.91
CA ASP A 269 -17.60 -14.65 19.31
C ASP A 269 -17.71 -13.40 20.20
N ILE A 270 -18.38 -12.33 19.75
CA ILE A 270 -18.66 -11.15 20.60
C ILE A 270 -20.17 -11.00 20.80
N GLN A 271 -20.76 -11.99 21.48
CA GLN A 271 -21.89 -11.76 22.36
C GLN A 271 -21.40 -11.87 23.81
N LYS A 272 -21.23 -10.72 24.45
CA LYS A 272 -21.51 -10.45 25.87
C LYS A 272 -21.41 -8.96 26.17
#